data_AF-A0A1F5KG15-F1
#
_entry.id   AF-A0A1F5KG15-F1
#
_cell.length_a   1.000
_cell.length_b   1.000
_cell.length_c   1.000
_cell.angle_alpha   90.00
_cell.angle_beta   90.00
_cell.angle_gamma   90.00
#
_symmetry.space_group_name_H-M   'P 1'
#
loop_
_entity.id
_entity.type
_entity.pdbx_description
1 polymer ?
#
loop_
_entity_poly.entity_id
_entity_poly.type
_entity_poly.pdbx_seq_one_letter_code
_entity_poly.pdbx_strand_id
1 'polypeptide(L)'
;MNTASILIKTDPQLKAKAQKTAEKMGLSLTSVINCYLKHFISSETITFSTRDEVPSQYLINALKESEDDVKAGRVIRFKNAQEELDYLDKEIANERQRVSSH
;
A
#
# COMPACT_ATOMS: atom_id res chain seq x y z
N MET A 1 5.51 -1.89 -32.47
CA MET A 1 5.92 -2.22 -31.08
C MET A 1 7.33 -1.72 -30.89
N ASN A 2 7.52 -0.70 -30.05
CA ASN A 2 8.88 -0.31 -29.65
C ASN A 2 9.27 -1.18 -28.47
N THR A 3 10.17 -2.12 -28.69
CA THR A 3 10.72 -2.98 -27.64
C THR A 3 12.14 -2.54 -27.34
N ALA A 4 12.52 -2.59 -26.06
CA ALA A 4 13.89 -2.37 -25.60
C ALA A 4 14.38 -3.64 -24.91
N SER A 5 15.68 -3.92 -25.03
CA SER A 5 16.32 -5.09 -24.41
C SER A 5 17.03 -4.68 -23.12
N ILE A 6 16.86 -5.47 -22.05
CA ILE A 6 17.57 -5.29 -20.78
C ILE A 6 18.49 -6.49 -20.57
N LEU A 7 19.79 -6.25 -20.45
CA LEU A 7 20.78 -7.27 -20.08
C LEU A 7 21.14 -7.13 -18.60
N ILE A 8 20.79 -8.14 -17.79
CA ILE A 8 21.07 -8.16 -16.35
C ILE A 8 22.10 -9.25 -16.06
N LYS A 9 23.26 -8.87 -15.52
CA LYS A 9 24.26 -9.82 -14.99
C LYS A 9 23.91 -10.11 -13.53
N THR A 10 23.84 -11.38 -13.17
CA THR A 10 23.50 -11.84 -11.82
C THR A 10 24.14 -13.20 -11.57
N ASP A 11 24.18 -13.63 -10.31
CA ASP A 11 24.55 -14.98 -9.93
C ASP A 11 23.66 -16.05 -10.62
N PRO A 12 24.24 -17.13 -11.20
CA PRO A 12 23.47 -18.17 -11.88
C PRO A 12 22.49 -18.93 -10.98
N GLN A 13 22.85 -19.15 -9.69
CA GLN A 13 21.98 -19.85 -8.74
C GLN A 13 20.79 -18.96 -8.37
N LEU A 14 21.02 -17.66 -8.19
CA LEU A 14 19.95 -16.69 -7.96
C LEU A 14 18.96 -16.66 -9.12
N LYS A 15 19.46 -16.61 -10.37
CA LYS A 15 18.61 -16.66 -11.57
C LYS A 15 17.76 -17.93 -11.62
N ALA A 16 18.38 -19.10 -11.39
CA ALA A 16 17.68 -20.37 -11.43
C ALA A 16 16.59 -20.47 -10.34
N LYS A 17 16.87 -19.97 -9.13
CA LYS A 17 15.89 -19.92 -8.04
C LYS A 17 14.73 -18.98 -8.36
N ALA A 18 15.02 -17.76 -8.83
CA ALA A 18 13.99 -16.79 -9.20
C ALA A 18 13.08 -17.33 -10.32
N GLN A 19 13.67 -18.00 -11.32
CA GLN A 19 12.92 -18.63 -12.40
C GLN A 19 11.99 -19.74 -11.88
N LYS A 20 12.49 -20.67 -11.06
CA LYS A 20 11.65 -21.71 -10.45
C LYS A 20 10.51 -21.14 -9.60
N THR A 21 10.76 -20.05 -8.88
CA THR A 21 9.72 -19.39 -8.07
C THR A 21 8.63 -18.78 -8.95
N ALA A 22 8.99 -18.12 -10.05
CA ALA A 22 8.02 -17.59 -11.01
C ALA A 22 7.19 -18.72 -11.66
N GLU A 23 7.84 -19.82 -12.07
CA GLU A 23 7.19 -20.97 -12.69
C GLU A 23 6.18 -21.65 -11.75
N LYS A 24 6.49 -21.75 -10.44
CA LYS A 24 5.55 -22.24 -9.42
C LYS A 24 4.27 -21.40 -9.34
N MET A 25 4.33 -20.14 -9.71
CA MET A 25 3.19 -19.21 -9.76
C MET A 25 2.54 -19.15 -11.15
N GLY A 26 3.00 -19.97 -12.11
CA GLY A 26 2.51 -19.95 -13.50
C GLY A 26 2.98 -18.72 -14.29
N LEU A 27 4.06 -18.06 -13.85
CA LEU A 27 4.58 -16.83 -14.44
C LEU A 27 5.95 -17.05 -15.09
N SER A 28 6.24 -16.30 -16.14
CA SER A 28 7.61 -16.19 -16.66
C SER A 28 8.44 -15.22 -15.81
N LEU A 29 9.75 -15.44 -15.69
CA LEU A 29 10.64 -14.51 -14.99
C LEU A 29 10.61 -13.10 -15.62
N THR A 30 10.48 -13.02 -16.94
CA THR A 30 10.32 -11.75 -17.67
C THR A 30 9.05 -11.00 -17.26
N SER A 31 7.93 -11.72 -17.08
CA SER A 31 6.67 -11.13 -16.60
C SER A 31 6.83 -10.53 -15.21
N VAL A 32 7.53 -11.22 -14.32
CA VAL A 32 7.82 -10.74 -12.96
C VAL A 32 8.66 -9.45 -13.00
N ILE A 33 9.74 -9.43 -13.79
CA ILE A 33 10.61 -8.25 -13.92
C ILE A 33 9.82 -7.05 -14.49
N ASN A 34 9.02 -7.27 -15.54
CA ASN A 34 8.20 -6.20 -16.12
C ASN A 34 7.14 -5.68 -15.15
N CYS A 35 6.56 -6.56 -14.33
CA CYS A 35 5.62 -6.15 -13.28
C CYS A 35 6.33 -5.28 -12.23
N TYR A 36 7.51 -5.70 -11.77
CA TYR A 36 8.30 -4.94 -10.82
C TYR A 36 8.71 -3.57 -11.37
N LEU A 37 9.11 -3.47 -12.64
CA LEU A 37 9.42 -2.18 -13.27
C LEU A 37 8.20 -1.24 -13.29
N LYS A 38 7.01 -1.76 -13.61
CA LYS A 38 5.77 -0.97 -13.55
C LYS A 38 5.45 -0.51 -12.14
N HIS A 39 5.61 -1.40 -11.16
CA HIS A 39 5.42 -1.06 -9.76
C HIS A 39 6.42 0.02 -9.32
N PHE A 40 7.70 -0.14 -9.65
CA PHE A 40 8.74 0.83 -9.33
C PHE A 40 8.45 2.21 -9.91
N ILE A 41 7.98 2.29 -11.16
CA ILE A 41 7.55 3.55 -11.78
C ILE A 41 6.33 4.14 -11.04
N SER A 42 5.32 3.33 -10.74
CA SER A 42 4.09 3.82 -10.12
C SER A 42 4.26 4.25 -8.66
N SER A 43 5.17 3.60 -7.94
CA SER A 43 5.39 3.84 -6.51
C SER A 43 6.49 4.86 -6.25
N GLU A 44 7.34 5.15 -7.25
CA GLU A 44 8.52 6.02 -7.16
C GLU A 44 9.41 5.74 -5.93
N THR A 45 9.32 4.53 -5.38
CA THR A 45 9.95 4.14 -4.13
C THR A 45 10.59 2.78 -4.28
N ILE A 46 11.72 2.58 -3.60
CA ILE A 46 12.37 1.28 -3.46
C ILE A 46 12.45 0.99 -1.96
N THR A 47 11.71 -0.03 -1.52
CA THR A 47 11.73 -0.45 -0.13
C THR A 47 12.81 -1.51 0.08
N PHE A 48 13.87 -1.15 0.80
CA PHE A 48 14.80 -2.12 1.37
C PHE A 48 14.47 -2.31 2.84
N SER A 49 13.80 -3.40 3.19
CA SER A 49 13.49 -3.75 4.59
C SER A 49 14.02 -5.14 4.94
N THR A 50 14.72 -5.24 6.06
CA THR A 50 15.07 -6.52 6.72
C THR A 50 14.07 -6.87 7.83
N ARG A 51 12.99 -6.11 7.97
CA ARG A 51 11.98 -6.29 9.02
C ARG A 51 10.69 -6.80 8.42
N ASP A 52 10.13 -7.84 9.02
CA ASP A 52 8.70 -8.11 8.93
C ASP A 52 7.97 -6.85 9.41
N GLU A 53 7.05 -6.32 8.59
CA GLU A 53 6.26 -5.15 8.98
C GLU A 53 5.32 -5.54 10.12
N VAL A 54 5.78 -5.34 11.36
CA VAL A 54 4.96 -5.52 12.55
C VAL A 54 4.22 -4.20 12.81
N PRO A 55 2.88 -4.19 12.79
CA PRO A 55 2.09 -3.01 13.15
C PRO A 55 2.55 -2.43 14.48
N SER A 56 2.68 -1.10 14.55
CA SER A 56 3.01 -0.45 15.82
C SER A 56 1.90 -0.73 16.86
N GLN A 57 2.24 -0.70 18.15
CA GLN A 57 1.24 -0.86 19.21
C GLN A 57 0.11 0.18 19.09
N TYR A 58 0.44 1.39 18.61
CA TYR A 58 -0.54 2.42 18.28
C TYR A 58 -1.53 1.94 17.21
N LEU A 59 -1.03 1.40 16.10
CA LEU A 59 -1.88 0.90 15.01
C LEU A 59 -2.76 -0.27 15.48
N ILE A 60 -2.20 -1.20 16.26
CA ILE A 60 -2.96 -2.31 16.84
C ILE A 60 -4.10 -1.80 17.73
N ASN A 61 -3.84 -0.79 18.56
CA ASN A 61 -4.84 -0.23 19.45
C ASN A 61 -5.92 0.54 18.68
N ALA A 62 -5.54 1.33 17.67
CA ALA A 62 -6.48 2.06 16.82
C ALA A 62 -7.43 1.12 16.06
N LEU A 63 -6.93 -0.03 15.59
CA LEU A 63 -7.78 -1.05 14.95
C LEU A 63 -8.79 -1.66 15.93
N LYS A 64 -8.36 -1.97 17.17
CA LYS A 64 -9.28 -2.49 18.22
C LYS A 64 -10.36 -1.48 18.57
N GLU A 65 -9.99 -0.21 18.73
CA GLU A 65 -10.94 0.87 19.00
C GLU A 65 -11.95 1.00 17.86
N SER A 66 -11.49 0.98 16.62
CA SER A 66 -12.35 0.99 15.43
C SER A 66 -13.34 -0.17 15.41
N GLU A 67 -12.91 -1.40 15.75
CA GLU A 67 -13.80 -2.55 15.84
C GLU A 67 -14.89 -2.38 16.91
N ASP A 68 -14.54 -1.81 18.06
CA ASP A 68 -15.48 -1.57 19.16
C ASP A 68 -16.45 -0.43 18.83
N ASP A 69 -16.01 0.61 18.11
CA ASP A 69 -16.85 1.68 17.58
C ASP A 69 -17.87 1.14 16.57
N VAL A 70 -17.45 0.26 15.65
CA VAL A 70 -18.33 -0.40 14.69
C VAL A 70 -19.41 -1.21 15.42
N LYS A 71 -19.03 -2.01 16.42
CA LYS A 71 -19.97 -2.82 17.22
C LYS A 71 -20.95 -1.95 18.01
N ALA A 72 -20.48 -0.84 18.55
CA ALA A 72 -21.29 0.09 19.32
C ALA A 72 -22.12 1.05 18.45
N GLY A 73 -21.98 1.00 17.13
CA GLY A 73 -22.66 1.92 16.21
C GLY A 73 -22.14 3.36 16.26
N ARG A 74 -20.95 3.59 16.84
CA ARG A 74 -20.25 4.89 16.86
C ARG A 74 -19.53 5.14 15.54
N VAL A 75 -20.20 4.86 14.43
CA VAL A 75 -19.64 4.98 13.08
C VAL A 75 -20.56 5.77 12.20
N ILE A 76 -19.97 6.58 11.33
CA ILE A 76 -20.67 7.31 10.29
C ILE A 76 -20.55 6.50 9.01
N ARG A 77 -21.67 6.28 8.33
CA ARG A 77 -21.71 5.58 7.04
C ARG A 77 -22.19 6.57 5.99
N PHE A 78 -21.42 6.67 4.90
CA PHE A 78 -21.76 7.53 3.77
C PHE A 78 -22.37 6.70 2.65
N LYS A 79 -23.33 7.27 1.93
CA LYS A 79 -23.99 6.60 0.80
C LYS A 79 -23.16 6.68 -0.48
N ASN A 80 -22.27 7.66 -0.57
CA ASN A 80 -21.39 7.90 -1.70
C ASN A 80 -20.15 8.70 -1.28
N ALA A 81 -19.15 8.75 -2.16
CA ALA A 81 -17.88 9.43 -1.89
C ALA A 81 -18.01 10.95 -1.71
N GLN A 82 -18.99 11.62 -2.34
CA GLN A 82 -19.15 13.07 -2.17
C GLN A 82 -19.60 13.41 -0.75
N GLU A 83 -20.53 12.63 -0.18
CA GLU A 83 -21.00 12.80 1.19
C GLU A 83 -19.88 12.63 2.23
N GLU A 84 -18.96 11.69 1.97
CA GLU A 84 -17.76 11.49 2.78
C GLU A 84 -16.81 12.69 2.71
N LEU A 85 -16.52 13.18 1.50
CA LEU A 85 -15.64 14.33 1.30
C LEU A 85 -16.20 15.60 1.97
N ASP A 86 -17.49 15.87 1.80
CA ASP A 86 -18.15 17.04 2.41
C ASP A 86 -18.08 16.97 3.95
N TYR A 87 -18.20 15.77 4.53
CA TYR A 87 -18.05 15.54 5.97
C TYR A 87 -16.61 15.83 6.43
N LEU A 88 -15.60 15.30 5.72
CA LEU A 88 -14.20 15.51 6.05
C LEU A 88 -13.80 16.98 5.96
N ASP A 89 -14.23 17.69 4.91
CA ASP A 89 -13.96 19.12 4.75
C ASP A 89 -14.52 19.94 5.92
N LYS A 90 -15.73 19.58 6.39
CA LYS A 90 -16.35 20.21 7.54
C LYS A 90 -15.57 19.94 8.83
N GLU A 91 -15.16 18.70 9.08
CA GLU A 91 -14.39 18.37 10.29
C GLU A 91 -13.01 19.06 10.31
N ILE A 92 -12.32 19.10 9.17
CA ILE A 92 -11.06 19.82 9.02
C ILE A 92 -11.25 21.32 9.27
N ALA A 93 -12.32 21.92 8.75
CA ALA A 93 -12.64 23.33 8.98
C ALA A 93 -12.94 23.61 10.47
N ASN A 94 -13.69 22.74 11.13
CA ASN A 94 -14.01 22.84 12.55
C ASN A 94 -12.75 22.76 13.43
N GLU A 95 -11.83 21.84 13.11
CA GLU A 95 -10.58 21.69 13.84
C GLU A 95 -9.69 22.93 13.69
N ARG A 96 -9.57 23.48 12.48
CA ARG A 96 -8.84 24.74 12.24
C ARG A 96 -9.37 25.90 13.07
N GLN A 97 -10.69 26.02 13.23
CA GLN A 97 -11.32 27.05 14.05
C GLN A 97 -11.07 26.86 15.56
N ARG A 98 -11.03 25.61 16.03
CA ARG A 98 -10.70 25.27 17.43
C ARG A 98 -9.25 25.60 17.77
N VAL A 99 -8.33 25.36 16.84
CA VAL A 99 -6.90 25.68 17.04
C VAL A 99 -6.65 27.19 16.97
N SER A 100 -7.42 27.96 16.19
CA SER A 100 -7.29 29.43 16.13
C SER A 100 -7.94 30.19 17.30
N SER A 101 -8.67 29.50 18.18
CA SER A 101 -9.37 30.09 19.33
C SER A 101 -8.71 29.76 20.69
N HIS A 102 -7.54 29.11 20.66
CA HIS A 102 -6.59 28.98 21.76
C HIS A 102 -5.32 29.78 21.44
#